data_AF-A0A972B2E6-F1
#
_entry.id   AF-A0A972B2E6-F1
#
_cell.length_a   1.000
_cell.length_b   1.000
_cell.length_c   1.000
_cell.angle_alpha   90.00
_cell.angle_beta   90.00
_cell.angle_gamma   90.00
#
_symmetry.space_group_name_H-M   'P 1'
#
loop_
_entity.id
_entity.type
_entity.pdbx_description
1 polymer ?
#
loop_
_entity_poly.entity_id
_entity_poly.type
_entity_poly.pdbx_seq_one_letter_code
_entity_poly.pdbx_strand_id
1 'polypeptide(L)'
;MTELEILRLPAIDSLKQLLNISTPNSGHPNLGFQSLGLHVDDLEAQHAILNEHDEVQFNTGIEFPSVVYRGQVQEFDTCMPGLGRLNNIEDKLVSICRNIAFEDAIRVHPYVSYCAQQEFNGHSIHVDYQGLAQHYGFHTNMIDVTSNFDVASFFASCEWSAKKGCYIPVASGAKPGVIYSVIPALFVPGSTQTAKFNFVGWQPLPRPAQQRAGAFILPHGKCFTNLPSVQRMYFRHDETAAEKLLQAFDGGKALFPHDEAAALSYLAKDLVLVTRGQLERAWKMLENWEGRYFSKKRRSNVFKASDLKIVKKPPLNWACYNLPAQHDKLHTKLNSELNNVRLRLTYRPPI
;
A
#
# COMPACT_ATOMS: atom_id res chain seq x y z
N MET A 1 -3.77 -13.96 -25.85
CA MET A 1 -3.37 -13.14 -26.99
C MET A 1 -2.28 -13.87 -27.75
N THR A 2 -2.34 -13.88 -29.08
CA THR A 2 -1.29 -14.36 -29.97
C THR A 2 -0.14 -13.34 -30.03
N GLU A 3 1.07 -13.74 -30.42
CA GLU A 3 2.21 -12.81 -30.56
C GLU A 3 1.90 -11.62 -31.48
N LEU A 4 1.16 -11.86 -32.58
CA LEU A 4 0.76 -10.81 -33.51
C LEU A 4 -0.19 -9.79 -32.89
N GLU A 5 -1.07 -10.22 -31.98
CA GLU A 5 -1.96 -9.33 -31.21
C GLU A 5 -1.15 -8.49 -30.21
N ILE A 6 -0.14 -9.09 -29.57
CA ILE A 6 0.73 -8.39 -28.62
C ILE A 6 1.51 -7.28 -29.33
N LEU A 7 2.05 -7.54 -30.53
CA LEU A 7 2.78 -6.54 -31.31
C LEU A 7 1.93 -5.32 -31.69
N ARG A 8 0.60 -5.47 -31.74
CA ARG A 8 -0.33 -4.36 -32.03
C ARG A 8 -0.67 -3.54 -30.79
N LEU A 9 -0.36 -4.01 -29.59
CA LEU A 9 -0.57 -3.24 -28.36
C LEU A 9 0.39 -2.05 -28.32
N PRO A 10 -0.02 -0.91 -27.76
CA PRO A 10 0.89 0.22 -27.52
C PRO A 10 2.01 -0.18 -26.54
N ALA A 11 3.13 0.54 -26.56
CA ALA A 11 4.10 0.50 -25.47
C ALA A 11 3.56 1.35 -24.32
N ILE A 12 4.13 1.24 -23.12
CA ILE A 12 3.64 1.97 -21.94
C ILE A 12 3.60 3.49 -22.15
N ASP A 13 4.61 4.07 -22.79
CA ASP A 13 4.67 5.50 -23.12
C ASP A 13 3.54 5.91 -24.09
N SER A 14 3.32 5.11 -25.13
CA SER A 14 2.23 5.33 -26.09
C SER A 14 0.86 5.13 -25.45
N LEU A 15 0.73 4.18 -24.52
CA LEU A 15 -0.51 3.96 -23.78
C LEU A 15 -0.86 5.18 -22.92
N LYS A 16 0.12 5.77 -22.23
CA LYS A 16 -0.06 7.01 -21.46
C LYS A 16 -0.64 8.13 -22.32
N GLN A 17 -0.10 8.30 -23.54
CA GLN A 17 -0.59 9.28 -24.52
C GLN A 17 -1.99 8.96 -25.03
N LEU A 18 -2.26 7.70 -25.42
CA LEU A 18 -3.57 7.27 -25.92
C LEU A 18 -4.70 7.45 -24.90
N LEU A 19 -4.37 7.25 -23.63
CA LEU A 19 -5.30 7.44 -22.51
C LEU A 19 -5.44 8.92 -22.10
N ASN A 20 -4.71 9.83 -22.76
CA ASN A 20 -4.64 11.26 -22.40
C ASN A 20 -4.33 11.48 -20.91
N ILE A 21 -3.42 10.68 -20.34
CA ILE A 21 -3.02 10.83 -18.95
C ILE A 21 -2.17 12.10 -18.82
N SER A 22 -2.74 13.12 -18.20
CA SER A 22 -2.03 14.36 -17.89
C SER A 22 -0.83 14.08 -16.98
N THR A 23 0.29 14.73 -17.28
CA THR A 23 1.39 14.84 -16.33
C THR A 23 0.91 15.71 -15.16
N PRO A 24 0.98 15.23 -13.90
CA PRO A 24 0.57 16.04 -12.76
C PRO A 24 1.48 17.26 -12.60
N ASN A 25 1.08 18.18 -11.71
CA ASN A 25 1.78 19.43 -11.41
C ASN A 25 1.72 20.51 -12.50
N SER A 26 0.65 20.58 -13.29
CA SER A 26 0.44 21.67 -14.26
C SER A 26 -0.32 22.86 -13.67
N GLY A 27 -0.96 22.69 -12.52
CA GLY A 27 -1.87 23.68 -11.93
C GLY A 27 -3.24 23.70 -12.60
N HIS A 28 -3.55 22.72 -13.44
CA HIS A 28 -4.84 22.65 -14.12
C HIS A 28 -5.94 22.23 -13.15
N PRO A 29 -7.07 22.95 -13.15
CA PRO A 29 -8.18 22.59 -12.29
C PRO A 29 -8.91 21.34 -12.80
N ASN A 30 -9.46 20.55 -11.87
CA ASN A 30 -10.39 19.50 -12.25
C ASN A 30 -11.80 20.09 -12.46
N LEU A 31 -12.17 20.28 -13.73
CA LEU A 31 -13.45 20.87 -14.15
C LEU A 31 -14.67 20.12 -13.60
N GLY A 32 -14.58 18.79 -13.44
CA GLY A 32 -15.67 17.96 -12.92
C GLY A 32 -15.97 18.22 -11.45
N PHE A 33 -14.96 18.57 -10.65
CA PHE A 33 -15.15 18.98 -9.26
C PHE A 33 -15.49 20.48 -9.15
N GLN A 34 -14.95 21.33 -10.04
CA GLN A 34 -15.30 22.74 -10.07
C GLN A 34 -16.79 22.97 -10.32
N SER A 35 -17.43 22.15 -11.17
CA SER A 35 -18.87 22.22 -11.41
C SER A 35 -19.70 21.86 -10.16
N LEU A 36 -19.11 21.16 -9.20
CA LEU A 36 -19.68 20.84 -7.89
C LEU A 36 -19.30 21.86 -6.80
N GLY A 37 -18.64 22.96 -7.16
CA GLY A 37 -18.15 23.98 -6.23
C GLY A 37 -16.86 23.61 -5.49
N LEU A 38 -16.20 22.52 -5.88
CA LEU A 38 -14.96 22.05 -5.27
C LEU A 38 -13.76 22.52 -6.10
N HIS A 39 -12.96 23.43 -5.54
CA HIS A 39 -11.75 23.93 -6.19
C HIS A 39 -10.57 22.99 -5.97
N VAL A 40 -10.30 22.09 -6.90
CA VAL A 40 -9.17 21.14 -6.86
C VAL A 40 -8.32 21.27 -8.12
N ASP A 41 -7.01 21.06 -8.00
CA ASP A 41 -6.03 21.09 -9.09
C ASP A 41 -5.31 19.73 -9.22
N ASP A 42 -4.42 19.63 -10.19
CA ASP A 42 -3.58 18.45 -10.44
C ASP A 42 -2.20 18.53 -9.75
N LEU A 43 -2.01 19.44 -8.79
CA LEU A 43 -0.75 19.56 -8.05
C LEU A 43 -0.65 18.41 -7.05
N GLU A 44 0.43 17.65 -7.12
CA GLU A 44 0.76 16.68 -6.09
C GLU A 44 1.18 17.40 -4.82
N ALA A 45 0.53 17.07 -3.71
CA ALA A 45 0.91 17.54 -2.39
C ALA A 45 0.59 16.49 -1.33
N GLN A 46 0.78 16.88 -0.07
CA GLN A 46 0.18 16.18 1.06
C GLN A 46 -1.17 16.82 1.36
N HIS A 47 -2.21 16.01 1.44
CA HIS A 47 -3.57 16.46 1.70
C HIS A 47 -4.11 15.79 2.95
N ALA A 48 -4.56 16.59 3.92
CA ALA A 48 -5.15 16.07 5.16
C ALA A 48 -6.66 15.88 5.00
N ILE A 49 -7.15 14.69 5.35
CA ILE A 49 -8.55 14.28 5.33
C ILE A 49 -8.86 13.58 6.66
N LEU A 50 -10.05 13.81 7.22
CA LEU A 50 -10.48 13.09 8.42
C LEU A 50 -11.03 11.70 8.05
N ASN A 51 -10.62 10.68 8.81
CA ASN A 51 -11.21 9.35 8.72
C ASN A 51 -12.52 9.24 9.52
N GLU A 52 -13.13 8.05 9.53
CA GLU A 52 -14.38 7.77 10.26
C GLU A 52 -14.27 7.85 11.80
N HIS A 53 -13.05 7.97 12.33
CA HIS A 53 -12.72 8.07 13.75
C HIS A 53 -12.23 9.46 14.16
N ASP A 54 -12.38 10.47 13.30
CA ASP A 54 -11.94 11.85 13.53
C ASP A 54 -10.41 12.03 13.63
N GLU A 55 -9.65 11.08 13.09
CA GLU A 55 -8.20 11.15 12.98
C GLU A 55 -7.80 11.70 11.61
N VAL A 56 -6.69 12.44 11.56
CA VAL A 56 -6.14 12.99 10.31
C VAL A 56 -5.37 11.91 9.58
N GLN A 57 -5.82 11.62 8.37
CA GLN A 57 -5.13 10.82 7.39
C GLN A 57 -4.55 11.72 6.29
N PHE A 58 -3.31 11.46 5.90
CA PHE A 58 -2.62 12.24 4.87
C PHE A 58 -2.57 11.46 3.56
N ASN A 59 -3.21 11.97 2.52
CA ASN A 59 -3.06 11.48 1.15
C ASN A 59 -1.85 12.16 0.48
N THR A 60 -0.98 11.37 -0.16
CA THR A 60 0.13 11.89 -0.97
C THR A 60 -0.21 11.74 -2.45
N GLY A 61 -0.17 12.85 -3.19
CA GLY A 61 -0.46 12.90 -4.62
C GLY A 61 -1.53 13.93 -4.94
N ILE A 62 -2.34 13.66 -5.96
CA ILE A 62 -3.50 14.49 -6.30
C ILE A 62 -4.57 14.32 -5.21
N GLU A 63 -5.18 15.43 -4.76
CA GLU A 63 -6.10 15.47 -3.62
C GLU A 63 -7.32 14.55 -3.75
N PHE A 64 -7.96 14.57 -4.92
CA PHE A 64 -9.15 13.78 -5.24
C PHE A 64 -8.98 13.09 -6.59
N PRO A 65 -8.19 12.00 -6.66
CA PRO A 65 -7.98 11.31 -7.91
C PRO A 65 -9.29 10.64 -8.34
N SER A 66 -9.80 11.01 -9.51
CA SER A 66 -11.00 10.38 -10.09
C SER A 66 -10.77 8.89 -10.43
N VAL A 67 -9.50 8.51 -10.59
CA VAL A 67 -9.06 7.14 -10.92
C VAL A 67 -7.78 6.84 -10.15
N VAL A 68 -7.67 5.60 -9.65
CA VAL A 68 -6.42 5.02 -9.15
C VAL A 68 -6.00 3.84 -10.01
N TYR A 69 -4.70 3.55 -10.03
CA TYR A 69 -4.07 2.62 -10.93
C TYR A 69 -3.38 1.47 -10.20
N ARG A 70 -3.29 0.31 -10.87
CA ARG A 70 -2.42 -0.80 -10.47
C ARG A 70 -1.69 -1.33 -11.69
N GLY A 71 -0.37 -1.39 -11.61
CA GLY A 71 0.45 -2.01 -12.65
C GLY A 71 0.83 -3.44 -12.33
N GLN A 72 0.82 -4.30 -13.34
CA GLN A 72 1.39 -5.64 -13.26
C GLN A 72 2.12 -6.00 -14.56
N VAL A 73 3.24 -6.70 -14.42
CA VAL A 73 4.07 -7.18 -15.54
C VAL A 73 3.32 -8.13 -16.49
N GLN A 74 2.25 -8.73 -15.99
CA GLN A 74 1.29 -9.49 -16.77
C GLN A 74 -0.05 -9.53 -16.04
N GLU A 75 -1.11 -9.90 -16.76
CA GLU A 75 -2.34 -10.34 -16.10
C GLU A 75 -2.13 -11.71 -15.44
N PHE A 76 -2.67 -11.85 -14.24
CA PHE A 76 -2.70 -13.10 -13.48
C PHE A 76 -4.15 -13.56 -13.33
N ASP A 77 -4.38 -14.87 -13.33
CA ASP A 77 -5.72 -15.47 -13.30
C ASP A 77 -6.58 -14.95 -12.14
N THR A 78 -5.96 -14.68 -10.98
CA THR A 78 -6.63 -14.05 -9.85
C THR A 78 -5.79 -12.93 -9.26
N CYS A 79 -6.38 -11.75 -9.09
CA CYS A 79 -5.78 -10.62 -8.37
C CYS A 79 -6.31 -10.58 -6.92
N MET A 80 -5.85 -11.56 -6.13
CA MET A 80 -6.18 -11.71 -4.71
C MET A 80 -5.16 -10.98 -3.81
N PRO A 81 -5.58 -10.47 -2.64
CA PRO A 81 -4.68 -9.86 -1.68
C PRO A 81 -3.70 -10.91 -1.14
N GLY A 82 -2.60 -10.46 -0.53
CA GLY A 82 -1.54 -11.34 -0.07
C GLY A 82 -2.03 -12.52 0.76
N LEU A 83 -2.87 -12.25 1.75
CA LEU A 83 -3.41 -13.26 2.65
C LEU A 83 -4.34 -14.26 1.95
N GLY A 84 -5.02 -13.82 0.89
CA GLY A 84 -5.91 -14.66 0.08
C GLY A 84 -5.20 -15.58 -0.90
N ARG A 85 -3.89 -15.37 -1.14
CA ARG A 85 -3.06 -16.26 -1.97
C ARG A 85 -2.47 -17.44 -1.19
N LEU A 86 -2.54 -17.42 0.14
CA LEU A 86 -2.07 -18.52 0.98
C LEU A 86 -3.09 -19.65 1.00
N ASN A 87 -2.62 -20.88 0.76
CA ASN A 87 -3.48 -22.03 0.49
C ASN A 87 -4.05 -22.68 1.75
N ASN A 88 -3.27 -22.72 2.84
CA ASN A 88 -3.62 -23.43 4.07
C ASN A 88 -3.70 -22.48 5.27
N ILE A 89 -4.24 -22.99 6.38
CA ILE A 89 -4.54 -22.20 7.59
C ILE A 89 -3.27 -21.96 8.41
N GLU A 90 -2.32 -22.89 8.34
CA GLU A 90 -1.01 -22.86 8.97
C GLU A 90 -0.19 -21.68 8.43
N ASP A 91 -0.06 -21.56 7.11
CA ASP A 91 0.64 -20.47 6.42
C ASP A 91 -0.02 -19.13 6.68
N LYS A 92 -1.36 -19.07 6.66
CA LYS A 92 -2.10 -17.86 7.02
C LYS A 92 -1.83 -17.44 8.46
N LEU A 93 -1.85 -18.38 9.40
CA LEU A 93 -1.54 -18.09 10.81
C LEU A 93 -0.10 -17.58 10.97
N VAL A 94 0.88 -18.26 10.37
CA VAL A 94 2.29 -17.86 10.39
C VAL A 94 2.45 -16.45 9.81
N SER A 95 1.85 -16.19 8.65
CA SER A 95 1.95 -14.90 7.99
C SER A 95 1.29 -13.78 8.81
N ILE A 96 0.13 -14.02 9.42
CA ILE A 96 -0.53 -13.05 10.30
C ILE A 96 0.30 -12.81 11.56
N CYS A 97 0.87 -13.84 12.16
CA CYS A 97 1.77 -13.71 13.31
C CYS A 97 3.00 -12.84 13.00
N ARG A 98 3.61 -13.02 11.83
CA ARG A 98 4.75 -12.20 11.36
C ARG A 98 4.35 -10.75 11.15
N ASN A 99 3.19 -10.52 10.53
CA ASN A 99 2.61 -9.18 10.35
C ASN A 99 2.39 -8.49 11.72
N ILE A 100 1.68 -9.15 12.65
CA ILE A 100 1.45 -8.62 14.00
C ILE A 100 2.75 -8.33 14.75
N ALA A 101 3.75 -9.21 14.64
CA ALA A 101 5.04 -8.98 15.28
C ALA A 101 5.76 -7.75 14.72
N PHE A 102 5.68 -7.55 13.40
CA PHE A 102 6.20 -6.35 12.75
C PHE A 102 5.44 -5.10 13.19
N GLU A 103 4.10 -5.11 13.20
CA GLU A 103 3.31 -3.98 13.68
C GLU A 103 3.65 -3.58 15.12
N ASP A 104 3.80 -4.56 16.01
CA ASP A 104 4.18 -4.29 17.41
C ASP A 104 5.54 -3.60 17.49
N ALA A 105 6.49 -4.01 16.67
CA ALA A 105 7.79 -3.37 16.61
C ALA A 105 7.67 -1.95 16.02
N ILE A 106 6.91 -1.76 14.94
CA ILE A 106 6.68 -0.44 14.33
C ILE A 106 6.00 0.52 15.31
N ARG A 107 5.05 0.06 16.13
CA ARG A 107 4.41 0.87 17.18
C ARG A 107 5.40 1.46 18.18
N VAL A 108 6.51 0.79 18.44
CA VAL A 108 7.56 1.26 19.35
C VAL A 108 8.77 1.88 18.61
N HIS A 109 8.67 2.08 17.29
CA HIS A 109 9.67 2.83 16.55
C HIS A 109 9.65 4.30 17.03
N PRO A 110 10.79 4.91 17.40
CA PRO A 110 10.81 6.23 18.04
C PRO A 110 10.02 7.31 17.29
N TYR A 111 10.20 7.40 15.97
CA TYR A 111 9.49 8.39 15.15
C TYR A 111 8.00 8.04 14.96
N VAL A 112 7.66 6.76 14.82
CA VAL A 112 6.26 6.33 14.60
C VAL A 112 5.45 6.55 15.87
N SER A 113 6.00 6.14 17.02
CA SER A 113 5.40 6.37 18.33
C SER A 113 5.25 7.86 18.62
N TYR A 114 6.23 8.68 18.22
CA TYR A 114 6.14 10.13 18.37
C TYR A 114 4.98 10.71 17.56
N CYS A 115 4.91 10.40 16.26
CA CYS A 115 3.84 10.87 15.36
C CYS A 115 2.44 10.43 15.82
N ALA A 116 2.30 9.18 16.29
CA ALA A 116 1.03 8.65 16.80
C ALA A 116 0.51 9.37 18.05
N GLN A 117 1.36 10.17 18.72
CA GLN A 117 1.00 10.97 19.89
C GLN A 117 0.79 12.45 19.54
N GLN A 118 1.02 12.85 18.28
CA GLN A 118 0.85 14.23 17.85
C GLN A 118 -0.57 14.47 17.32
N GLU A 119 -0.94 15.74 17.34
CA GLU A 119 -2.15 16.25 16.71
C GLU A 119 -1.80 17.13 15.52
N PHE A 120 -2.69 17.14 14.54
CA PHE A 120 -2.65 18.06 13.41
C PHE A 120 -4.00 18.79 13.36
N ASN A 121 -3.96 20.11 13.58
CA ASN A 121 -5.16 20.96 13.67
C ASN A 121 -6.22 20.46 14.66
N GLY A 122 -5.79 20.01 15.85
CA GLY A 122 -6.67 19.56 16.95
C GLY A 122 -7.24 18.15 16.79
N HIS A 123 -6.75 17.39 15.81
CA HIS A 123 -7.14 16.00 15.57
C HIS A 123 -5.91 15.09 15.63
N SER A 124 -6.05 13.91 16.22
CA SER A 124 -4.96 12.93 16.30
C SER A 124 -4.52 12.46 14.91
N ILE A 125 -3.22 12.25 14.71
CA ILE A 125 -2.69 11.71 13.45
C ILE A 125 -2.97 10.20 13.37
N HIS A 126 -3.59 9.77 12.27
CA HIS A 126 -3.80 8.36 11.97
C HIS A 126 -2.51 7.69 11.48
N VAL A 127 -2.11 6.59 12.12
CA VAL A 127 -1.02 5.72 11.65
C VAL A 127 -1.60 4.38 11.21
N ASP A 128 -1.54 4.11 9.91
CA ASP A 128 -2.05 2.87 9.31
C ASP A 128 -0.98 1.77 9.36
N TYR A 129 -0.97 1.02 10.47
CA TYR A 129 -0.01 -0.06 10.70
C TYR A 129 -0.16 -1.21 9.68
N GLN A 130 -1.38 -1.49 9.19
CA GLN A 130 -1.59 -2.51 8.16
C GLN A 130 -1.11 -2.03 6.79
N GLY A 131 -1.38 -0.75 6.45
CA GLY A 131 -0.83 -0.11 5.26
C GLY A 131 0.70 -0.11 5.27
N LEU A 132 1.32 0.21 6.41
CA LEU A 132 2.77 0.06 6.60
C LEU A 132 3.19 -1.40 6.36
N ALA A 133 2.60 -2.37 7.06
CA ALA A 133 2.94 -3.78 6.87
C ALA A 133 2.84 -4.22 5.40
N GLN A 134 1.79 -3.80 4.68
CA GLN A 134 1.62 -4.07 3.25
C GLN A 134 2.79 -3.52 2.41
N HIS A 135 3.18 -2.25 2.60
CA HIS A 135 4.30 -1.63 1.86
C HIS A 135 5.70 -2.10 2.29
N TYR A 136 5.80 -2.77 3.45
CA TYR A 136 6.98 -3.52 3.87
C TYR A 136 6.91 -5.02 3.49
N GLY A 137 5.90 -5.41 2.71
CA GLY A 137 5.79 -6.70 2.02
C GLY A 137 5.23 -7.84 2.88
N PHE A 138 4.42 -7.52 3.89
CA PHE A 138 3.66 -8.52 4.63
C PHE A 138 2.36 -8.85 3.90
N HIS A 139 1.88 -10.09 4.04
CA HIS A 139 0.57 -10.44 3.52
C HIS A 139 -0.52 -9.80 4.38
N THR A 140 -1.34 -8.96 3.75
CA THR A 140 -2.56 -8.38 4.31
C THR A 140 -3.77 -8.77 3.45
N ASN A 141 -4.94 -8.25 3.79
CA ASN A 141 -6.14 -8.29 2.96
C ASN A 141 -6.22 -7.12 1.95
N MET A 142 -5.14 -6.36 1.77
CA MET A 142 -5.07 -5.18 0.92
C MET A 142 -4.52 -5.49 -0.48
N ILE A 143 -4.96 -4.70 -1.45
CA ILE A 143 -4.41 -4.61 -2.80
C ILE A 143 -3.88 -3.20 -3.02
N ASP A 144 -2.58 -3.10 -3.29
CA ASP A 144 -1.92 -1.84 -3.56
C ASP A 144 -2.40 -1.25 -4.89
N VAL A 145 -2.76 0.03 -4.82
CA VAL A 145 -3.04 0.91 -5.95
C VAL A 145 -2.30 2.23 -5.73
N THR A 146 -2.19 3.05 -6.77
CA THR A 146 -1.53 4.34 -6.71
C THR A 146 -2.36 5.38 -7.44
N SER A 147 -2.37 6.61 -6.95
CA SER A 147 -2.98 7.73 -7.68
C SER A 147 -2.12 8.22 -8.84
N ASN A 148 -0.88 7.73 -8.98
CA ASN A 148 0.08 8.17 -9.98
C ASN A 148 0.31 7.10 -11.06
N PHE A 149 0.03 7.46 -12.32
CA PHE A 149 0.15 6.54 -13.45
C PHE A 149 1.59 6.08 -13.71
N ASP A 150 2.59 6.92 -13.47
CA ASP A 150 4.00 6.57 -13.70
C ASP A 150 4.49 5.56 -12.66
N VAL A 151 4.02 5.67 -11.41
CA VAL A 151 4.27 4.65 -10.38
C VAL A 151 3.64 3.31 -10.79
N ALA A 152 2.40 3.31 -11.29
CA ALA A 152 1.79 2.09 -11.82
C ALA A 152 2.55 1.53 -13.02
N SER A 153 3.00 2.40 -13.93
CA SER A 153 3.80 2.04 -15.11
C SER A 153 5.12 1.39 -14.73
N PHE A 154 5.78 1.88 -13.67
CA PHE A 154 6.99 1.25 -13.11
C PHE A 154 6.71 -0.19 -12.68
N PHE A 155 5.66 -0.42 -11.86
CA PHE A 155 5.30 -1.78 -11.40
C PHE A 155 4.79 -2.69 -12.52
N ALA A 156 4.33 -2.12 -13.63
CA ALA A 156 3.92 -2.89 -14.80
C ALA A 156 5.08 -3.21 -15.74
N SER A 157 6.17 -2.44 -15.73
CA SER A 157 7.24 -2.54 -16.74
C SER A 157 8.58 -3.00 -16.14
N CYS A 158 8.70 -3.02 -14.82
CA CYS A 158 9.89 -3.46 -14.09
C CYS A 158 9.55 -4.58 -13.09
N GLU A 159 10.49 -5.51 -12.90
CA GLU A 159 10.36 -6.59 -11.91
C GLU A 159 11.56 -6.65 -10.96
N TRP A 160 11.34 -7.14 -9.74
CA TRP A 160 12.40 -7.31 -8.75
C TRP A 160 13.24 -8.55 -9.07
N SER A 161 14.55 -8.38 -9.29
CA SER A 161 15.48 -9.48 -9.44
C SER A 161 16.12 -9.83 -8.10
N ALA A 162 15.69 -10.93 -7.48
CA ALA A 162 16.30 -11.41 -6.23
C ALA A 162 17.80 -11.71 -6.37
N LYS A 163 18.25 -12.15 -7.57
CA LYS A 163 19.66 -12.41 -7.86
C LYS A 163 20.50 -11.14 -7.88
N LYS A 164 19.98 -10.03 -8.42
CA LYS A 164 20.69 -8.75 -8.53
C LYS A 164 20.41 -7.82 -7.34
N GLY A 165 19.37 -8.08 -6.56
CA GLY A 165 18.94 -7.20 -5.47
C GLY A 165 18.44 -5.84 -5.94
N CYS A 166 17.88 -5.77 -7.15
CA CYS A 166 17.37 -4.53 -7.73
C CYS A 166 16.21 -4.79 -8.71
N TYR A 167 15.48 -3.72 -9.05
CA TYR A 167 14.52 -3.75 -10.14
C TYR A 167 15.23 -3.79 -11.49
N ILE A 168 14.69 -4.58 -12.42
CA ILE A 168 15.15 -4.69 -13.80
C ILE A 168 13.97 -4.49 -14.76
N PRO A 169 14.20 -3.98 -15.98
CA PRO A 169 13.19 -3.93 -17.02
C PRO A 169 12.66 -5.33 -17.36
N VAL A 170 11.36 -5.44 -17.65
CA VAL A 170 10.78 -6.67 -18.19
C VAL A 170 11.16 -6.79 -19.66
N ALA A 171 11.66 -7.96 -20.06
CA ALA A 171 12.12 -8.21 -21.42
C ALA A 171 10.99 -8.13 -22.46
N SER A 172 11.33 -7.66 -23.66
CA SER A 172 10.44 -7.75 -24.83
C SER A 172 10.11 -9.21 -25.16
N GLY A 173 8.88 -9.45 -25.64
CA GLY A 173 8.37 -10.80 -25.92
C GLY A 173 7.78 -11.55 -24.72
N ALA A 174 7.86 -10.97 -23.51
CA ALA A 174 7.07 -11.44 -22.37
C ALA A 174 5.55 -11.27 -22.62
N LYS A 175 4.73 -11.92 -21.78
CA LYS A 175 3.27 -11.70 -21.79
C LYS A 175 2.97 -10.20 -21.63
N PRO A 176 1.88 -9.68 -22.23
CA PRO A 176 1.55 -8.26 -22.15
C PRO A 176 1.43 -7.79 -20.71
N GLY A 177 2.00 -6.63 -20.42
CA GLY A 177 1.75 -5.93 -19.18
C GLY A 177 0.31 -5.41 -19.13
N VAL A 178 -0.15 -5.12 -17.91
CA VAL A 178 -1.50 -4.60 -17.68
C VAL A 178 -1.47 -3.47 -16.65
N ILE A 179 -2.14 -2.36 -16.99
CA ILE A 179 -2.56 -1.35 -16.03
C ILE A 179 -4.05 -1.58 -15.77
N TYR A 180 -4.43 -1.61 -14.49
CA TYR A 180 -5.82 -1.52 -14.08
C TYR A 180 -6.13 -0.10 -13.66
N SER A 181 -7.32 0.39 -14.00
CA SER A 181 -7.89 1.64 -13.46
C SER A 181 -9.17 1.32 -12.70
N VAL A 182 -9.41 2.03 -11.60
CA VAL A 182 -10.61 1.91 -10.77
C VAL A 182 -11.05 3.28 -10.27
N ILE A 183 -12.36 3.51 -10.17
CA ILE A 183 -12.91 4.74 -9.59
C ILE A 183 -13.01 4.56 -8.06
N PRO A 184 -12.12 5.19 -7.25
CA PRO A 184 -12.08 4.95 -5.80
C PRO A 184 -13.34 5.45 -5.07
N ALA A 185 -14.01 6.47 -5.61
CA ALA A 185 -15.21 7.07 -5.02
C ALA A 185 -16.38 6.08 -4.83
N LEU A 186 -16.40 4.95 -5.56
CA LEU A 186 -17.43 3.92 -5.40
C LEU A 186 -17.24 3.05 -4.15
N PHE A 187 -16.11 3.18 -3.44
CA PHE A 187 -15.69 2.28 -2.36
C PHE A 187 -15.34 3.02 -1.06
N VAL A 188 -15.74 4.29 -0.96
CA VAL A 188 -15.56 5.11 0.24
C VAL A 188 -16.43 4.60 1.40
N PRO A 189 -16.14 4.99 2.66
CA PRO A 189 -17.01 4.70 3.79
C PRO A 189 -18.47 5.12 3.52
N GLY A 190 -19.42 4.25 3.87
CA GLY A 190 -20.85 4.43 3.58
C GLY A 190 -21.32 3.87 2.23
N SER A 191 -20.42 3.41 1.35
CA SER A 191 -20.81 2.69 0.13
C SER A 191 -21.41 1.31 0.45
N THR A 192 -22.23 0.79 -0.48
CA THR A 192 -22.82 -0.57 -0.39
C THR A 192 -21.84 -1.68 -0.76
N GLN A 193 -20.60 -1.34 -1.09
CA GLN A 193 -19.59 -2.28 -1.52
C GLN A 193 -18.98 -3.04 -0.33
N THR A 194 -18.70 -4.32 -0.56
CA THR A 194 -18.01 -5.15 0.44
C THR A 194 -16.51 -4.87 0.49
N ALA A 195 -15.92 -4.43 -0.62
CA ALA A 195 -14.57 -3.90 -0.66
C ALA A 195 -14.57 -2.43 -0.26
N LYS A 196 -13.51 -1.98 0.41
CA LYS A 196 -13.31 -0.58 0.80
C LYS A 196 -12.04 -0.03 0.19
N PHE A 197 -12.06 1.24 -0.20
CA PHE A 197 -10.87 1.96 -0.61
C PHE A 197 -10.43 2.92 0.48
N ASN A 198 -9.14 2.86 0.83
CA ASN A 198 -8.50 3.81 1.73
C ASN A 198 -7.25 4.37 1.04
N PHE A 199 -6.98 5.66 1.25
CA PHE A 199 -5.62 6.15 1.04
C PHE A 199 -4.70 5.50 2.08
N VAL A 200 -3.43 5.28 1.73
CA VAL A 200 -2.38 4.98 2.71
C VAL A 200 -1.48 6.20 2.84
N GLY A 201 -1.14 6.81 1.69
CA GLY A 201 -0.53 8.14 1.58
C GLY A 201 0.70 8.30 2.46
N TRP A 202 0.79 9.41 3.21
CA TRP A 202 1.89 9.59 4.14
C TRP A 202 1.67 8.78 5.40
N GLN A 203 2.76 8.13 5.82
CA GLN A 203 2.89 7.45 7.09
C GLN A 203 4.24 7.89 7.69
N PRO A 204 4.48 7.72 9.00
CA PRO A 204 5.77 8.04 9.64
C PRO A 204 6.92 7.09 9.24
N LEU A 205 6.87 6.56 8.02
CA LEU A 205 7.86 5.79 7.28
C LEU A 205 7.66 6.06 5.77
N PRO A 206 8.74 6.09 4.97
CA PRO A 206 8.73 6.80 3.70
C PRO A 206 7.99 6.10 2.54
N ARG A 207 7.91 4.77 2.52
CA ARG A 207 7.48 4.01 1.33
C ARG A 207 6.08 4.34 0.82
N PRO A 208 5.04 4.41 1.68
CA PRO A 208 3.68 4.65 1.17
C PRO A 208 3.54 6.02 0.47
N ALA A 209 4.18 7.06 1.01
CA ALA A 209 4.16 8.40 0.42
C ALA A 209 4.85 8.42 -0.96
N GLN A 210 6.02 7.79 -1.07
CA GLN A 210 6.78 7.73 -2.32
C GLN A 210 6.03 6.97 -3.43
N GLN A 211 5.20 6.00 -3.05
CA GLN A 211 4.38 5.22 -3.98
C GLN A 211 3.01 5.85 -4.26
N ARG A 212 2.70 7.03 -3.67
CA ARG A 212 1.38 7.68 -3.78
C ARG A 212 0.26 6.70 -3.42
N ALA A 213 0.47 6.00 -2.33
CA ALA A 213 -0.21 4.75 -2.04
C ALA A 213 -1.69 4.92 -1.68
N GLY A 214 -2.51 4.09 -2.30
CA GLY A 214 -3.85 3.75 -1.83
C GLY A 214 -3.99 2.24 -1.78
N ALA A 215 -5.07 1.77 -1.17
CA ALA A 215 -5.32 0.35 -1.05
C ALA A 215 -6.80 0.01 -1.11
N PHE A 216 -7.11 -1.10 -1.76
CA PHE A 216 -8.39 -1.77 -1.64
C PHE A 216 -8.31 -2.86 -0.59
N ILE A 217 -9.13 -2.75 0.46
CA ILE A 217 -9.34 -3.79 1.46
C ILE A 217 -10.39 -4.75 0.91
N LEU A 218 -9.98 -6.00 0.64
CA LEU A 218 -10.85 -7.01 0.05
C LEU A 218 -11.30 -8.03 1.09
N PRO A 219 -12.58 -8.47 1.06
CA PRO A 219 -13.02 -9.64 1.81
C PRO A 219 -12.38 -10.94 1.28
N HIS A 220 -12.40 -11.99 2.11
CA HIS A 220 -11.95 -13.32 1.69
C HIS A 220 -12.70 -13.82 0.45
N GLY A 221 -11.95 -14.40 -0.49
CA GLY A 221 -12.48 -14.93 -1.75
C GLY A 221 -12.85 -13.87 -2.80
N LYS A 222 -12.66 -12.57 -2.55
CA LYS A 222 -12.91 -11.51 -3.53
C LYS A 222 -11.66 -11.17 -4.35
N CYS A 223 -11.84 -11.11 -5.66
CA CYS A 223 -10.79 -10.73 -6.61
C CYS A 223 -10.91 -9.25 -6.98
N PHE A 224 -9.78 -8.53 -6.96
CA PHE A 224 -9.73 -7.11 -7.32
C PHE A 224 -10.29 -6.84 -8.71
N THR A 225 -9.97 -7.68 -9.69
CA THR A 225 -10.37 -7.47 -11.09
C THR A 225 -11.86 -7.65 -11.36
N ASN A 226 -12.61 -8.12 -10.35
CA ASN A 226 -14.06 -8.29 -10.41
C ASN A 226 -14.80 -7.16 -9.69
N LEU A 227 -14.07 -6.18 -9.12
CA LEU A 227 -14.70 -5.03 -8.51
C LEU A 227 -15.37 -4.15 -9.59
N PRO A 228 -16.48 -3.48 -9.27
CA PRO A 228 -17.10 -2.52 -10.18
C PRO A 228 -16.13 -1.42 -10.62
N SER A 229 -16.29 -0.93 -11.84
CA SER A 229 -15.45 0.09 -12.50
C SER A 229 -14.00 -0.31 -12.83
N VAL A 230 -13.55 -1.54 -12.50
CA VAL A 230 -12.20 -1.98 -12.89
C VAL A 230 -12.10 -2.14 -14.39
N GLN A 231 -11.21 -1.38 -15.02
CA GLN A 231 -10.85 -1.52 -16.43
C GLN A 231 -9.43 -2.06 -16.56
N ARG A 232 -9.17 -2.77 -17.67
CA ARG A 232 -7.86 -3.34 -18.01
C ARG A 232 -7.31 -2.68 -19.26
N MET A 233 -6.08 -2.22 -19.19
CA MET A 233 -5.37 -1.58 -20.30
C MET A 233 -4.07 -2.35 -20.52
N TYR A 234 -4.00 -3.09 -21.62
CA TYR A 234 -2.84 -3.90 -21.96
C TYR A 234 -1.83 -3.12 -22.79
N PHE A 235 -0.56 -3.43 -22.59
CA PHE A 235 0.54 -2.87 -23.38
C PHE A 235 1.57 -3.97 -23.67
N ARG A 236 2.35 -3.79 -24.74
CA ARG A 236 3.51 -4.64 -25.01
C ARG A 236 4.72 -4.13 -24.23
N HIS A 237 5.53 -5.04 -23.71
CA HIS A 237 6.79 -4.67 -23.08
C HIS A 237 7.77 -4.09 -24.08
N ASP A 238 8.40 -2.98 -23.70
CA ASP A 238 9.40 -2.25 -24.47
C ASP A 238 10.55 -1.91 -23.51
N GLU A 239 11.71 -2.50 -23.75
CA GLU A 239 12.86 -2.41 -22.84
C GLU A 239 13.33 -0.95 -22.68
N THR A 240 13.38 -0.18 -23.78
CA THR A 240 13.77 1.23 -23.74
C THR A 240 12.80 2.09 -22.92
N ALA A 241 11.48 1.88 -23.05
CA ALA A 241 10.50 2.59 -22.23
C ALA A 241 10.62 2.21 -20.74
N ALA A 242 10.80 0.91 -20.46
CA ALA A 242 10.98 0.41 -19.10
C ALA A 242 12.28 0.94 -18.45
N GLU A 243 13.39 1.04 -19.19
CA GLU A 243 14.64 1.64 -18.71
C GLU A 243 14.48 3.12 -18.35
N LYS A 244 13.74 3.90 -19.15
CA LYS A 244 13.44 5.30 -18.83
C LYS A 244 12.64 5.42 -17.54
N LEU A 245 11.62 4.58 -17.34
CA LEU A 245 10.85 4.53 -16.10
C LEU A 245 11.75 4.16 -14.92
N LEU A 246 12.59 3.13 -15.07
CA LEU A 246 13.53 2.69 -14.05
C LEU A 246 14.49 3.83 -13.65
N GLN A 247 15.02 4.57 -14.62
CA GLN A 247 15.88 5.73 -14.38
C GLN A 247 15.14 6.88 -13.69
N ALA A 248 13.91 7.18 -14.12
CA ALA A 248 13.07 8.24 -13.53
C ALA A 248 12.78 7.99 -12.03
N PHE A 249 12.76 6.73 -11.61
CA PHE A 249 12.60 6.33 -10.20
C PHE A 249 13.92 5.93 -9.50
N ASP A 250 15.08 6.40 -10.00
CA ASP A 250 16.41 6.12 -9.43
C ASP A 250 16.66 4.62 -9.21
N GLY A 251 16.40 3.80 -10.24
CA GLY A 251 16.53 2.34 -10.15
C GLY A 251 15.51 1.68 -9.21
N GLY A 252 14.42 2.38 -8.88
CA GLY A 252 13.42 1.99 -7.90
C GLY A 252 13.67 2.52 -6.49
N LYS A 253 14.83 3.13 -6.21
CA LYS A 253 15.16 3.66 -4.87
C LYS A 253 14.26 4.83 -4.47
N ALA A 254 13.73 5.57 -5.44
CA ALA A 254 12.75 6.62 -5.16
C ALA A 254 11.46 6.03 -4.54
N LEU A 255 11.03 4.84 -5.00
CA LEU A 255 9.81 4.16 -4.51
C LEU A 255 10.07 3.26 -3.29
N PHE A 256 11.31 2.79 -3.13
CA PHE A 256 11.76 1.95 -2.03
C PHE A 256 13.00 2.56 -1.37
N PRO A 257 12.87 3.75 -0.75
CA PRO A 257 13.98 4.36 -0.06
C PRO A 257 14.47 3.45 1.07
N HIS A 258 15.77 3.53 1.34
CA HIS A 258 16.36 2.81 2.45
C HIS A 258 15.86 3.38 3.78
N ASP A 259 15.43 2.50 4.68
CA ASP A 259 15.04 2.82 6.04
C ASP A 259 15.22 1.57 6.93
N GLU A 260 15.35 1.77 8.24
CA GLU A 260 15.59 0.69 9.20
C GLU A 260 14.40 -0.27 9.33
N ALA A 261 13.17 0.17 9.04
CA ALA A 261 12.00 -0.70 9.04
C ALA A 261 12.04 -1.71 7.88
N ALA A 262 12.69 -1.38 6.77
CA ALA A 262 13.00 -2.32 5.70
C ALA A 262 13.86 -3.47 6.21
N ALA A 263 14.97 -3.16 6.89
CA ALA A 263 15.85 -4.16 7.49
C ALA A 263 15.10 -5.03 8.52
N LEU A 264 14.33 -4.40 9.41
CA LEU A 264 13.52 -5.12 10.40
C LEU A 264 12.47 -6.02 9.73
N SER A 265 11.87 -5.59 8.63
CA SER A 265 10.86 -6.37 7.88
C SER A 265 11.41 -7.70 7.37
N TYR A 266 12.69 -7.76 6.98
CA TYR A 266 13.31 -9.00 6.52
C TYR A 266 13.42 -10.00 7.68
N LEU A 267 13.87 -9.54 8.86
CA LEU A 267 13.92 -10.38 10.06
C LEU A 267 12.53 -10.88 10.47
N ALA A 268 11.53 -10.02 10.36
CA ALA A 268 10.15 -10.33 10.72
C ALA A 268 9.51 -11.34 9.75
N LYS A 269 9.88 -11.34 8.47
CA LYS A 269 9.37 -12.29 7.46
C LYS A 269 9.84 -13.73 7.68
N ASP A 270 10.97 -13.93 8.35
CA ASP A 270 11.50 -15.24 8.71
C ASP A 270 11.18 -15.64 10.17
N LEU A 271 10.40 -14.81 10.87
CA LEU A 271 10.17 -14.99 12.29
C LEU A 271 9.37 -16.27 12.58
N VAL A 272 9.87 -17.03 13.57
CA VAL A 272 9.21 -18.23 14.14
C VAL A 272 8.84 -18.06 15.62
N LEU A 273 9.36 -17.01 16.27
CA LEU A 273 9.12 -16.75 17.69
C LEU A 273 8.00 -15.72 17.84
N VAL A 274 6.96 -16.04 18.61
CA VAL A 274 5.82 -15.16 18.84
C VAL A 274 5.44 -15.14 20.31
N THR A 275 4.90 -14.02 20.80
CA THR A 275 4.32 -14.01 22.16
C THR A 275 2.92 -14.61 22.16
N ARG A 276 2.45 -15.02 23.34
CA ARG A 276 1.07 -15.50 23.50
C ARG A 276 0.04 -14.44 23.07
N GLY A 277 0.27 -13.17 23.41
CA GLY A 277 -0.63 -12.08 23.01
C GLY A 277 -0.68 -11.85 21.50
N GLN A 278 0.46 -11.99 20.81
CA GLN A 278 0.52 -11.93 19.35
C GLN A 278 -0.24 -13.10 18.71
N LEU A 279 -0.07 -14.31 19.24
CA LEU A 279 -0.79 -15.49 18.75
C LEU A 279 -2.31 -15.38 18.93
N GLU A 280 -2.80 -14.86 20.07
CA GLU A 280 -4.24 -14.67 20.27
C GLU A 280 -4.83 -13.63 19.31
N ARG A 281 -4.12 -12.51 19.07
CA ARG A 281 -4.53 -11.54 18.05
C ARG A 281 -4.50 -12.15 16.65
N ALA A 282 -3.51 -12.98 16.35
CA ALA A 282 -3.42 -13.67 15.06
C ALA A 282 -4.62 -14.58 14.81
N TRP A 283 -5.05 -15.33 15.83
CA TRP A 283 -6.28 -16.12 15.75
C TRP A 283 -7.52 -15.27 15.48
N LYS A 284 -7.67 -14.14 16.18
CA LYS A 284 -8.80 -13.24 15.95
C LYS A 284 -8.81 -12.68 14.53
N MET A 285 -7.65 -12.25 14.01
CA MET A 285 -7.53 -11.77 12.64
C MET A 285 -7.83 -12.86 11.61
N LEU A 286 -7.34 -14.08 11.85
CA LEU A 286 -7.60 -15.22 10.97
C LEU A 286 -9.07 -15.64 10.96
N GLU A 287 -9.74 -15.61 12.11
CA GLU A 287 -11.18 -15.89 12.21
C GLU A 287 -12.02 -14.83 11.49
N ASN A 288 -11.66 -13.55 11.66
CA ASN A 288 -12.30 -12.45 10.93
C ASN A 288 -12.10 -12.58 9.42
N TRP A 289 -10.89 -12.93 8.98
CA TRP A 289 -10.57 -13.15 7.57
C TRP A 289 -11.37 -14.32 6.99
N GLU A 290 -11.37 -15.46 7.67
CA GLU A 290 -12.02 -16.68 7.19
C GLU A 290 -13.55 -16.66 7.37
N GLY A 291 -14.09 -15.69 8.12
CA GLY A 291 -15.51 -15.61 8.45
C GLY A 291 -16.02 -16.79 9.28
N ARG A 292 -15.14 -17.44 10.06
CA ARG A 292 -15.48 -18.61 10.88
C ARG A 292 -14.60 -18.72 12.14
N TYR A 293 -15.12 -19.39 13.15
CA TYR A 293 -14.40 -19.69 14.38
C TYR A 293 -13.60 -20.99 14.29
N PHE A 294 -12.44 -21.05 14.97
CA PHE A 294 -11.64 -22.28 15.13
C PHE A 294 -11.72 -22.81 16.55
N SER A 295 -12.14 -24.08 16.70
CA SER A 295 -12.18 -24.76 18.00
C SER A 295 -10.78 -24.85 18.64
N LYS A 296 -10.72 -24.93 19.97
CA LYS A 296 -9.45 -25.09 20.72
C LYS A 296 -8.59 -26.25 20.20
N LYS A 297 -9.22 -27.39 19.88
CA LYS A 297 -8.54 -28.56 19.30
C LYS A 297 -7.93 -28.21 17.95
N ARG A 298 -8.67 -27.53 17.07
CA ARG A 298 -8.15 -27.12 15.76
C ARG A 298 -7.04 -26.09 15.87
N ARG A 299 -7.19 -25.07 16.72
CA ARG A 299 -6.13 -24.09 16.99
C ARG A 299 -4.84 -24.78 17.46
N SER A 300 -4.96 -25.74 18.37
CA SER A 300 -3.80 -26.51 18.86
C SER A 300 -3.14 -27.33 17.74
N ASN A 301 -3.92 -27.98 16.88
CA ASN A 301 -3.38 -28.76 15.77
C ASN A 301 -2.65 -27.89 14.75
N VAL A 302 -3.25 -26.77 14.32
CA VAL A 302 -2.62 -25.81 13.38
C VAL A 302 -1.35 -25.24 13.98
N PHE A 303 -1.38 -24.85 15.26
CA PHE A 303 -0.18 -24.32 15.92
C PHE A 303 0.94 -25.36 15.99
N LYS A 304 0.63 -26.64 16.30
CA LYS A 304 1.63 -27.72 16.32
C LYS A 304 2.17 -28.07 14.93
N ALA A 305 1.37 -27.87 13.88
CA ALA A 305 1.78 -28.06 12.50
C ALA A 305 2.57 -26.87 11.94
N SER A 306 2.54 -25.71 12.62
CA SER A 306 3.36 -24.55 12.30
C SER A 306 4.73 -24.64 12.99
N ASP A 307 5.72 -23.94 12.43
CA ASP A 307 7.05 -23.80 13.05
C ASP A 307 7.09 -22.77 14.20
N LEU A 308 5.95 -22.21 14.59
CA LEU A 308 5.86 -21.15 15.59
C LEU A 308 6.19 -21.67 16.99
N LYS A 309 6.92 -20.84 17.76
CA LYS A 309 7.26 -21.10 19.16
C LYS A 309 6.88 -19.91 20.02
N ILE A 310 6.33 -20.19 21.20
CA ILE A 310 5.91 -19.15 22.13
C ILE A 310 7.10 -18.66 22.97
N VAL A 311 7.30 -17.35 22.99
CA VAL A 311 8.30 -16.66 23.83
C VAL A 311 7.63 -15.66 24.77
N LYS A 312 8.33 -15.27 25.84
CA LYS A 312 7.81 -14.32 26.84
C LYS A 312 7.82 -12.87 26.38
N LYS A 313 8.81 -12.47 25.58
CA LYS A 313 9.00 -11.10 25.10
C LYS A 313 9.06 -11.09 23.57
N PRO A 314 8.59 -10.01 22.92
CA PRO A 314 8.72 -9.86 21.47
C PRO A 314 10.20 -9.94 21.03
N PRO A 315 10.51 -10.69 19.96
CA PRO A 315 11.88 -10.85 19.48
C PRO A 315 12.38 -9.64 18.70
N LEU A 316 11.48 -8.91 18.03
CA LEU A 316 11.81 -7.73 17.23
C LEU A 316 11.93 -6.51 18.14
N ASN A 317 12.99 -5.71 17.93
CA ASN A 317 13.23 -4.47 18.65
C ASN A 317 14.15 -3.55 17.83
N TRP A 318 14.27 -2.29 18.28
CA TRP A 318 15.06 -1.27 17.60
C TRP A 318 16.46 -1.05 18.19
N ALA A 319 16.89 -1.83 19.18
CA ALA A 319 18.13 -1.55 19.92
C ALA A 319 19.40 -1.60 19.05
N CYS A 320 19.38 -2.37 17.97
CA CYS A 320 20.48 -2.46 17.01
C CYS A 320 20.47 -1.35 15.96
N TYR A 321 19.46 -0.48 15.96
CA TYR A 321 19.30 0.59 15.00
C TYR A 321 19.57 1.92 15.71
N ASN A 322 20.50 2.72 15.19
CA ASN A 322 20.90 4.01 15.77
C ASN A 322 19.86 5.10 15.46
N LEU A 323 18.62 4.88 15.89
CA LEU A 323 17.49 5.72 15.56
C LEU A 323 17.48 7.00 16.40
N PRO A 324 17.24 8.17 15.80
CA PRO A 324 16.96 9.38 16.57
C PRO A 324 15.76 9.16 17.49
N ALA A 325 15.92 9.46 18.78
CA ALA A 325 14.83 9.43 19.76
C ALA A 325 14.69 10.77 20.51
N GLN A 326 15.55 11.76 20.20
CA GLN A 326 15.51 13.09 20.80
C GLN A 326 14.28 13.85 20.30
N HIS A 327 13.47 14.36 21.23
CA HIS A 327 12.21 15.05 20.93
C HIS A 327 12.37 16.12 19.84
N ASP A 328 13.35 17.02 19.97
CA ASP A 328 13.55 18.11 19.00
C ASP A 328 13.83 17.62 17.59
N LYS A 329 14.59 16.52 17.44
CA LYS A 329 14.86 15.93 16.12
C LYS A 329 13.59 15.33 15.51
N LEU A 330 12.78 14.65 16.31
CA LEU A 330 11.53 14.06 15.86
C LEU A 330 10.50 15.13 15.49
N HIS A 331 10.40 16.19 16.30
CA HIS A 331 9.56 17.35 16.05
C HIS A 331 9.98 18.10 14.78
N THR A 332 11.27 18.40 14.61
CA THR A 332 11.79 19.03 13.38
C THR A 332 11.50 18.17 12.16
N LYS A 333 11.67 16.85 12.26
CA LYS A 333 11.36 15.93 11.17
C LYS A 333 9.87 15.97 10.81
N LEU A 334 8.98 15.80 11.78
CA LEU A 334 7.53 15.86 11.56
C LEU A 334 7.10 17.18 10.92
N ASN A 335 7.56 18.31 11.44
CA ASN A 335 7.24 19.61 10.86
C ASN A 335 7.77 19.70 9.43
N SER A 336 9.00 19.26 9.15
CA SER A 336 9.52 19.29 7.78
C SER A 336 8.69 18.47 6.80
N GLU A 337 8.08 17.36 7.25
CA GLU A 337 7.25 16.49 6.43
C GLU A 337 5.81 17.02 6.26
N LEU A 338 5.27 17.74 7.26
CA LEU A 338 3.87 18.19 7.28
C LEU A 338 3.67 19.71 7.07
N ASN A 339 4.72 20.51 7.00
CA ASN A 339 4.63 21.98 6.88
C ASN A 339 3.91 22.48 5.62
N ASN A 340 3.81 21.66 4.57
CA ASN A 340 3.18 22.02 3.29
C ASN A 340 1.87 21.25 3.04
N VAL A 341 1.27 20.67 4.08
CA VAL A 341 0.00 19.96 3.95
C VAL A 341 -1.13 20.93 3.62
N ARG A 342 -1.89 20.64 2.56
CA ARG A 342 -3.15 21.32 2.24
C ARG A 342 -4.26 20.66 3.07
N LEU A 343 -4.86 21.40 4.00
CA LEU A 343 -5.99 20.91 4.81
C LEU A 343 -7.31 21.30 4.15
N ARG A 344 -8.23 20.34 4.02
CA ARG A 344 -9.66 20.64 3.86
C ARG A 344 -10.44 20.27 5.09
N LEU A 345 -11.06 21.28 5.69
CA LEU A 345 -12.06 21.07 6.73
C LEU A 345 -13.36 20.64 6.05
N THR A 346 -13.79 19.40 6.32
CA THR A 346 -15.18 19.01 6.05
C THR A 346 -16.08 19.74 7.03
N TYR A 347 -16.96 20.63 6.53
CA TYR A 347 -18.02 21.22 7.33
C TYR A 347 -18.91 20.09 7.87
N ARG A 348 -18.91 19.91 9.19
CA ARG A 348 -19.89 19.07 9.88
C ARG A 348 -21.02 19.98 10.33
N PRO A 349 -22.24 19.86 9.78
CA PRO A 349 -23.37 20.55 10.37
C PRO A 349 -23.50 20.12 11.84
N PRO A 350 -23.83 21.02 12.76
CA PRO A 350 -24.11 20.65 14.15
C PRO A 350 -25.25 19.61 14.17
N ILE A 351 -25.05 18.57 14.99
CA ILE A 351 -26.02 17.48 15.23
C ILE A 351 -27.29 18.03 15.87
#